data_AF-K2BNN8-F1
#
_entry.id   AF-K2BNN8-F1
#
_cell.length_a   1.000
_cell.length_b   1.000
_cell.length_c   1.000
_cell.angle_alpha   90.00
_cell.angle_beta   90.00
_cell.angle_gamma   90.00
#
_symmetry.space_group_name_H-M   'P 1'
#
loop_
_entity.id
_entity.type
_entity.pdbx_description
1 polymer ?
#
loop_
_entity_poly.entity_id
_entity_poly.type
_entity_poly.pdbx_seq_one_letter_code
_entity_poly.pdbx_strand_id
1 'polypeptide(L)'
;MKKTKILIIIICIAGALAGISFYFSPAFAGFAMSQFYNAKKDLWISSVKNDFKKQDYEKYSKFIMQDNSWVVLAMNHDCCSGDGFNCVISKDNTGQVMIDENKNFCGVEAMCNQANELASDSTSAFYSGLTSIGLKLEKINE
;
A
#
# COMPACT_ATOMS: atom_id res chain seq x y z
N MET A 1 24.29 1.33 48.52
CA MET A 1 24.33 0.26 47.49
C MET A 1 23.01 -0.48 47.27
N LYS A 2 22.23 -0.86 48.31
CA LYS A 2 20.95 -1.61 48.11
C LYS A 2 19.85 -0.83 47.37
N LYS A 3 19.69 0.48 47.63
CA LYS A 3 18.66 1.33 47.00
C LYS A 3 18.86 1.53 45.48
N THR A 4 20.11 1.66 45.03
CA THR A 4 20.46 1.84 43.61
C THR A 4 20.14 0.60 42.77
N LYS A 5 20.35 -0.60 43.32
CA LYS A 5 20.01 -1.86 42.63
C LYS A 5 18.50 -2.03 42.45
N ILE A 6 17.71 -1.62 43.43
CA ILE A 6 16.24 -1.67 43.36
C ILE A 6 15.72 -0.71 42.28
N LEU A 7 16.29 0.50 42.17
CA LEU A 7 15.89 1.48 41.17
C LEU A 7 16.13 0.98 39.73
N ILE A 8 17.28 0.33 39.48
CA ILE A 8 17.60 -0.24 38.16
C ILE A 8 16.60 -1.34 37.79
N ILE A 9 16.25 -2.22 38.75
CA ILE A 9 15.28 -3.29 38.52
C ILE A 9 13.91 -2.71 38.16
N ILE A 10 13.47 -1.64 38.84
CA ILE A 10 12.18 -0.98 38.56
C ILE A 10 12.18 -0.38 37.13
N ILE A 11 13.27 0.27 36.72
CA ILE A 11 13.39 0.85 35.36
C ILE A 11 13.35 -0.25 34.31
N CYS A 12 14.04 -1.38 34.53
CA CYS A 12 14.03 -2.51 33.60
C CYS A 12 12.63 -3.14 33.50
N ILE A 13 11.92 -3.32 34.62
CA ILE A 13 10.56 -3.86 34.63
C ILE A 13 9.58 -2.89 33.95
N ALA A 14 9.69 -1.58 34.22
CA ALA A 14 8.86 -0.58 33.57
C ALA A 14 9.11 -0.51 32.06
N GLY A 15 10.37 -0.62 31.62
CA GLY A 15 10.72 -0.68 30.20
C GLY A 15 10.21 -1.94 29.51
N ALA A 16 10.30 -3.10 30.17
CA ALA A 16 9.75 -4.35 29.65
C ALA A 16 8.22 -4.32 29.56
N LEU A 17 7.54 -3.81 30.59
CA LEU A 17 6.07 -3.65 30.59
C LEU A 17 5.61 -2.66 29.53
N ALA A 18 6.32 -1.55 29.35
CA ALA A 18 6.04 -0.59 28.27
C ALA A 18 6.25 -1.26 26.90
N GLY A 19 7.36 -1.97 26.68
CA GLY A 19 7.65 -2.69 25.43
C GLY A 19 6.59 -3.74 25.10
N ILE A 20 6.11 -4.50 26.09
CA ILE A 20 5.00 -5.46 25.94
C ILE A 20 3.70 -4.71 25.60
N SER A 21 3.41 -3.61 26.31
CA SER A 21 2.22 -2.79 26.06
C SER A 21 2.22 -2.17 24.65
N PHE A 22 3.39 -1.79 24.13
CA PHE A 22 3.58 -1.31 22.76
C PHE A 22 3.47 -2.44 21.73
N TYR A 23 3.93 -3.64 22.05
CA TYR A 23 3.83 -4.82 21.17
C TYR A 23 2.37 -5.26 20.96
N PHE A 24 1.51 -5.09 21.96
CA PHE A 24 0.09 -5.47 21.91
C PHE A 24 -0.86 -4.31 21.57
N SER A 25 -0.36 -3.12 21.22
CA SER A 25 -1.20 -1.98 20.86
C SER A 25 -1.41 -1.87 19.34
N PRO A 26 -2.59 -2.23 18.79
CA PRO A 26 -2.86 -2.17 17.35
C PRO A 26 -2.75 -0.75 16.78
N ALA A 27 -2.94 0.29 17.62
CA ALA A 27 -2.81 1.70 17.22
C ALA A 27 -1.36 2.11 16.87
N PHE A 28 -0.35 1.52 17.54
CA PHE A 28 1.07 1.81 17.26
C PHE A 28 1.58 1.03 16.06
N ALA A 29 1.11 -0.20 15.85
CA ALA A 29 1.38 -0.95 14.63
C ALA A 29 0.90 -0.18 13.39
N GLY A 30 -0.30 0.42 13.44
CA GLY A 30 -0.84 1.26 12.36
C GLY A 30 -0.03 2.54 12.09
N PHE A 31 0.46 3.23 13.13
CA PHE A 31 1.27 4.44 12.97
C PHE A 31 2.70 4.15 12.49
N ALA A 32 3.37 3.15 13.06
CA ALA A 32 4.70 2.74 12.60
C ALA A 32 4.65 2.23 11.15
N MET A 33 3.58 1.54 10.77
CA MET A 33 3.35 1.14 9.39
C MET A 33 3.07 2.32 8.47
N SER A 34 2.23 3.29 8.87
CA SER A 34 2.00 4.46 8.02
C SER A 34 3.27 5.27 7.75
N GLN A 35 4.15 5.42 8.74
CA GLN A 35 5.46 6.07 8.59
C GLN A 35 6.41 5.25 7.70
N PHE A 36 6.48 3.93 7.91
CA PHE A 36 7.25 3.03 7.05
C PHE A 36 6.76 3.07 5.60
N TYR A 37 5.45 3.16 5.38
CA TYR A 37 4.87 3.24 4.05
C TYR A 37 5.13 4.58 3.36
N ASN A 38 5.01 5.69 4.08
CA ASN A 38 5.38 7.01 3.55
C ASN A 38 6.88 7.09 3.20
N ALA A 39 7.75 6.41 3.95
CA ALA A 39 9.18 6.38 3.66
C ALA A 39 9.55 5.52 2.44
N LYS A 40 8.71 4.55 2.06
CA LYS A 40 8.94 3.64 0.91
C LYS A 40 8.14 4.02 -0.34
N LYS A 41 7.24 4.98 -0.18
CA LYS A 41 6.39 5.63 -1.18
C LYS A 41 7.11 5.91 -2.51
N ASP A 42 8.17 6.71 -2.48
CA ASP A 42 8.87 7.14 -3.71
C ASP A 42 9.63 6.00 -4.40
N LEU A 43 10.11 5.02 -3.63
CA LEU A 43 10.77 3.84 -4.16
C LEU A 43 9.79 2.97 -4.96
N TRP A 44 8.55 2.85 -4.49
CA TRP A 44 7.53 2.08 -5.19
C TRP A 44 7.06 2.76 -6.46
N ILE A 45 6.80 4.07 -6.43
CA ILE A 45 6.46 4.82 -7.66
C ILE A 45 7.58 4.68 -8.67
N SER A 46 8.83 4.90 -8.25
CA SER A 46 9.98 4.82 -9.15
C SER A 46 10.15 3.41 -9.72
N SER A 47 9.89 2.38 -8.91
CA SER A 47 9.88 1.00 -9.40
C SER A 47 8.78 0.76 -10.42
N VAL A 48 7.55 1.23 -10.17
CA VAL A 48 6.46 1.13 -11.14
C VAL A 48 6.81 1.92 -12.42
N LYS A 49 7.30 3.16 -12.31
CA LYS A 49 7.77 3.92 -13.49
C LYS A 49 8.89 3.20 -14.27
N ASN A 50 9.80 2.50 -13.59
CA ASN A 50 10.86 1.74 -14.25
C ASN A 50 10.34 0.47 -14.94
N ASP A 51 9.39 -0.22 -14.32
CA ASP A 51 8.70 -1.37 -14.92
C ASP A 51 7.88 -0.93 -16.15
N PHE A 52 7.48 0.34 -16.19
CA PHE A 52 6.71 0.95 -17.27
C PHE A 52 7.44 2.13 -17.91
N LYS A 53 8.39 1.83 -18.79
CA LYS A 53 9.36 2.76 -19.40
C LYS A 53 8.81 4.01 -20.14
N LYS A 54 7.50 4.24 -20.17
CA LYS A 54 6.85 5.28 -21.01
C LYS A 54 5.61 5.95 -20.41
N GLN A 55 5.38 5.84 -19.10
CA GLN A 55 4.11 6.26 -18.50
C GLN A 55 4.35 7.21 -17.33
N ASP A 56 3.77 8.41 -17.41
CA ASP A 56 3.83 9.42 -16.36
C ASP A 56 2.64 9.25 -15.40
N TYR A 57 2.83 8.50 -14.31
CA TYR A 57 1.79 8.39 -13.27
C TYR A 57 1.81 9.58 -12.33
N GLU A 58 0.62 10.12 -12.03
CA GLU A 58 0.43 11.26 -11.14
C GLU A 58 -0.04 10.87 -9.75
N LYS A 59 -0.78 9.76 -9.64
CA LYS A 59 -1.58 9.43 -8.45
C LYS A 59 -1.49 7.94 -8.15
N TYR A 60 -1.53 7.58 -6.87
CA TYR A 60 -1.45 6.19 -6.43
C TYR A 60 -1.92 6.01 -4.99
N SER A 61 -2.19 4.76 -4.63
CA SER A 61 -2.45 4.34 -3.26
C SER A 61 -1.95 2.91 -3.04
N LYS A 62 -1.58 2.59 -1.80
CA LYS A 62 -1.19 1.25 -1.39
C LYS A 62 -2.30 0.65 -0.54
N PHE A 63 -2.70 -0.56 -0.90
CA PHE A 63 -3.67 -1.36 -0.17
C PHE A 63 -2.92 -2.53 0.48
N ILE A 64 -3.17 -2.75 1.77
CA ILE A 64 -2.61 -3.86 2.53
C ILE A 64 -3.75 -4.81 2.84
N MET A 65 -3.56 -6.06 2.47
CA MET A 65 -4.53 -7.13 2.67
C MET A 65 -4.40 -7.72 4.08
N GLN A 66 -5.37 -8.53 4.49
CA GLN A 66 -5.35 -9.15 5.84
C GLN A 66 -4.18 -10.14 6.02
N ASP A 67 -3.76 -10.82 4.96
CA ASP A 67 -2.59 -11.70 4.95
C ASP A 67 -1.24 -10.95 4.94
N ASN A 68 -1.25 -9.63 5.12
CA ASN A 68 -0.11 -8.71 5.01
C ASN A 68 0.53 -8.62 3.61
N SER A 69 -0.07 -9.23 2.59
CA SER A 69 0.26 -8.92 1.20
C SER A 69 -0.14 -7.47 0.89
N TRP A 70 0.46 -6.92 -0.16
CA TRP A 70 0.17 -5.55 -0.54
C TRP A 70 0.05 -5.40 -2.04
N VAL A 71 -0.75 -4.41 -2.43
CA VAL A 71 -0.94 -3.99 -3.80
C VAL A 71 -0.79 -2.47 -3.86
N VAL A 72 0.02 -1.96 -4.78
CA VAL A 72 0.07 -0.55 -5.12
C VAL A 72 -0.74 -0.35 -6.38
N LEU A 73 -1.79 0.47 -6.31
CA LEU A 73 -2.49 0.97 -7.48
C LEU A 73 -1.93 2.35 -7.84
N ALA A 74 -1.39 2.47 -9.04
CA ALA A 74 -0.98 3.73 -9.63
C ALA A 74 -1.88 4.04 -10.83
N MET A 75 -2.10 5.32 -11.08
CA MET A 75 -2.88 5.77 -12.22
C MET A 75 -2.28 7.04 -12.80
N ASN A 76 -2.49 7.20 -14.09
CA ASN A 76 -2.34 8.50 -14.71
C ASN A 76 -3.62 9.31 -14.45
N HIS A 77 -3.49 10.62 -14.22
CA HIS A 77 -4.64 11.47 -13.93
C HIS A 77 -4.90 12.38 -15.10
N ASP A 78 -6.02 12.14 -15.80
CA ASP A 78 -6.70 13.23 -16.46
C ASP A 78 -8.21 12.98 -16.56
N CYS A 79 -8.98 13.71 -15.75
CA CYS A 79 -10.43 13.64 -15.81
C CYS A 79 -11.04 14.68 -16.77
N CYS A 80 -10.24 15.56 -17.39
CA CYS A 80 -10.77 16.77 -18.06
C CYS A 80 -10.08 17.16 -19.40
N SER A 81 -8.94 16.58 -19.76
CA SER A 81 -8.07 17.12 -20.82
C SER A 81 -8.26 16.54 -22.21
N GLY A 82 -8.79 15.31 -22.33
CA GLY A 82 -8.91 14.65 -23.63
C GLY A 82 -7.58 14.23 -24.27
N ASP A 83 -6.43 14.60 -23.69
CA ASP A 83 -5.12 14.09 -24.06
C ASP A 83 -4.84 12.77 -23.31
N GLY A 84 -4.60 11.72 -24.09
CA GLY A 84 -4.56 10.35 -23.60
C GLY A 84 -3.37 10.06 -22.67
N PHE A 85 -3.67 9.29 -21.61
CA PHE A 85 -3.04 8.01 -21.22
C PHE A 85 -3.93 7.41 -20.11
N ASN A 86 -4.64 6.32 -20.42
CA ASN A 86 -5.79 5.83 -19.63
C ASN A 86 -5.45 4.62 -18.75
N CYS A 87 -4.42 4.68 -17.90
CA CYS A 87 -3.88 3.48 -17.27
C CYS A 87 -4.12 3.38 -15.76
N VAL A 88 -4.60 2.21 -15.31
CA VAL A 88 -4.51 1.73 -13.93
C VAL A 88 -3.47 0.64 -13.88
N ILE A 89 -2.53 0.75 -12.95
CA ILE A 89 -1.50 -0.25 -12.76
C ILE A 89 -1.51 -0.74 -11.35
N SER A 90 -1.39 -2.05 -11.24
CA SER A 90 -1.30 -2.73 -9.98
C SER A 90 0.02 -3.47 -9.90
N LYS A 91 0.79 -3.20 -8.85
CA LYS A 91 1.98 -3.98 -8.49
C LYS A 91 1.81 -4.58 -7.11
N ASP A 92 2.05 -5.87 -6.97
CA ASP A 92 1.97 -6.54 -5.67
C ASP A 92 3.34 -6.85 -5.05
N ASN A 93 3.30 -7.39 -3.84
CA ASN A 93 4.47 -7.80 -3.07
C ASN A 93 5.23 -9.00 -3.63
N THR A 94 4.66 -9.72 -4.60
CA THR A 94 5.32 -10.80 -5.34
C THR A 94 6.09 -10.28 -6.55
N GLY A 95 5.92 -8.99 -6.87
CA GLY A 95 6.47 -8.38 -8.07
C GLY A 95 5.60 -8.57 -9.30
N GLN A 96 4.39 -9.14 -9.15
CA GLN A 96 3.42 -9.20 -10.23
C GLN A 96 2.97 -7.78 -10.58
N VAL A 97 2.90 -7.52 -11.88
CA VAL A 97 2.52 -6.23 -12.43
C VAL A 97 1.37 -6.45 -13.40
N MET A 98 0.28 -5.70 -13.22
CA MET A 98 -0.89 -5.74 -14.08
C MET A 98 -1.36 -4.34 -14.47
N ILE A 99 -1.89 -4.18 -15.67
CA ILE A 99 -2.37 -2.91 -16.23
C ILE A 99 -3.79 -3.02 -16.76
N ASP A 100 -4.55 -1.94 -16.68
CA ASP A 100 -5.67 -1.69 -17.57
C ASP A 100 -5.39 -0.39 -18.31
N GLU A 101 -5.15 -0.45 -19.63
CA GLU A 101 -4.81 0.71 -20.47
C GLU A 101 -6.00 1.59 -20.86
N ASN A 102 -7.21 1.26 -20.41
CA ASN A 102 -8.43 1.98 -20.78
C ASN A 102 -9.21 2.54 -19.57
N LYS A 103 -8.82 2.20 -18.34
CA LYS A 103 -9.50 2.65 -17.14
C LYS A 103 -8.84 3.88 -16.56
N ASN A 104 -9.67 4.84 -16.16
CA ASN A 104 -9.28 5.98 -15.33
C ASN A 104 -10.12 6.02 -14.06
N PHE A 105 -9.54 6.57 -12.99
CA PHE A 105 -10.31 7.03 -11.84
C PHE A 105 -10.29 8.55 -11.78
N CYS A 106 -11.42 9.14 -11.35
CA CYS A 106 -11.56 10.57 -11.12
C CYS A 106 -10.86 10.99 -9.82
N GLY A 107 -9.54 10.86 -9.75
CA GLY A 107 -8.73 11.20 -8.57
C GLY A 107 -8.51 10.02 -7.60
N VAL A 108 -7.51 10.18 -6.70
CA VAL A 108 -7.09 9.12 -5.76
C VAL A 108 -8.25 8.68 -4.88
N GLU A 109 -9.14 9.60 -4.49
CA GLU A 109 -10.28 9.29 -3.63
C GLU A 109 -11.24 8.31 -4.30
N ALA A 110 -11.61 8.54 -5.57
CA ALA A 110 -12.47 7.63 -6.32
C ALA A 110 -11.83 6.23 -6.47
N MET A 111 -10.53 6.18 -6.75
CA MET A 111 -9.76 4.94 -6.79
C MET A 111 -9.77 4.23 -5.44
N CYS A 112 -9.48 4.95 -4.36
CA CYS A 112 -9.48 4.41 -3.00
C CYS A 112 -10.85 3.93 -2.57
N ASN A 113 -11.93 4.64 -2.89
CA ASN A 113 -13.28 4.22 -2.54
C ASN A 113 -13.62 2.90 -3.23
N GLN A 114 -13.39 2.78 -4.54
CA GLN A 114 -13.62 1.53 -5.28
C GLN A 114 -12.70 0.40 -4.80
N ALA A 115 -11.42 0.68 -4.55
CA ALA A 115 -10.48 -0.34 -4.08
C ALA A 115 -10.71 -0.76 -2.62
N ASN A 116 -11.25 0.13 -1.76
CA ASN A 116 -11.62 -0.19 -0.39
C ASN A 116 -12.87 -1.09 -0.33
N GLU A 117 -13.81 -0.94 -1.27
CA GLU A 117 -14.91 -1.90 -1.44
C GLU A 117 -14.40 -3.30 -1.82
N LEU A 118 -13.19 -3.38 -2.38
CA LEU A 118 -12.49 -4.61 -2.75
C LEU A 118 -11.45 -5.06 -1.72
N ALA A 119 -11.35 -4.38 -0.57
CA ALA A 119 -10.42 -4.75 0.48
C ALA A 119 -10.72 -6.20 0.93
N SER A 120 -9.78 -7.09 0.65
CA SER A 120 -9.98 -8.54 0.74
C SER A 120 -8.84 -9.22 1.49
N ASP A 121 -8.97 -10.53 1.67
CA ASP A 121 -8.06 -11.32 2.48
C ASP A 121 -6.67 -11.50 1.83
N SER A 122 -6.56 -11.42 0.49
CA SER A 122 -5.32 -11.67 -0.27
C SER A 122 -5.23 -10.86 -1.57
N THR A 123 -4.03 -10.76 -2.16
CA THR A 123 -3.82 -10.13 -3.48
C THR A 123 -4.65 -10.77 -4.60
N SER A 124 -4.81 -12.10 -4.60
CA SER A 124 -5.62 -12.80 -5.60
C SER A 124 -7.09 -12.39 -5.55
N ALA A 125 -7.65 -12.30 -4.33
CA ALA A 125 -9.02 -11.85 -4.14
C ALA A 125 -9.18 -10.37 -4.54
N PHE A 126 -8.19 -9.53 -4.24
CA PHE A 126 -8.16 -8.12 -4.66
C PHE A 126 -8.19 -7.98 -6.19
N TYR A 127 -7.38 -8.77 -6.90
CA TYR A 127 -7.34 -8.78 -8.36
C TYR A 127 -8.61 -9.30 -9.02
N SER A 128 -9.20 -10.35 -8.45
CA SER A 128 -10.52 -10.82 -8.86
C SER A 128 -11.58 -9.72 -8.66
N GLY A 129 -11.50 -8.99 -7.55
CA GLY A 129 -12.34 -7.84 -7.25
C GLY A 129 -12.21 -6.72 -8.28
N LEU A 130 -10.97 -6.33 -8.62
CA LEU A 130 -10.72 -5.30 -9.64
C LEU A 130 -11.31 -5.69 -10.99
N THR A 131 -11.18 -6.96 -11.38
CA THR A 131 -11.78 -7.48 -12.62
C THR A 131 -13.31 -7.42 -12.57
N SER A 132 -13.92 -7.70 -11.41
CA SER A 132 -15.37 -7.67 -11.22
C SER A 132 -15.99 -6.27 -11.35
N ILE A 133 -15.24 -5.21 -11.03
CA ILE A 133 -15.65 -3.81 -11.24
C ILE A 133 -15.31 -3.28 -12.64
N GLY A 134 -14.95 -4.18 -13.55
CA GLY A 134 -14.76 -3.92 -14.96
C GLY A 134 -13.36 -3.43 -15.34
N LEU A 135 -12.33 -3.62 -14.49
CA LEU A 135 -10.96 -3.43 -14.95
C LEU A 135 -10.53 -4.62 -15.81
N LYS A 136 -9.91 -4.33 -16.95
CA LYS A 136 -9.29 -5.29 -17.85
C LYS A 136 -7.81 -5.39 -17.54
N LEU A 137 -7.50 -6.13 -16.47
CA LEU A 137 -6.12 -6.30 -16.01
C LEU A 137 -5.36 -7.28 -16.92
N GLU A 138 -4.31 -6.79 -17.54
CA GLU A 138 -3.36 -7.55 -18.34
C GLU A 138 -2.04 -7.66 -17.58
N LYS A 139 -1.50 -8.88 -17.47
CA LYS A 139 -0.20 -9.09 -16.84
C LYS A 139 0.89 -8.55 -17.76
N ILE A 140 1.76 -7.72 -17.21
CA ILE A 140 2.97 -7.26 -17.89
C ILE A 140 4.14 -7.89 -17.16
N ASN A 141 4.99 -8.61 -17.91
CA ASN A 141 6.12 -9.45 -17.49
C ASN A 141 5.81 -10.96 -17.42
N GLU A 142 6.18 -11.65 -18.51
CA GLU A 142 7.23 -12.68 -18.47
C GLU A 142 8.52 -12.08 -19.07
#